data_AF-A0A434CP29-F1
#
_entry.id   AF-A0A434CP29-F1
#
_cell.length_a   1.000
_cell.length_b   1.000
_cell.length_c   1.000
_cell.angle_alpha   90.00
_cell.angle_beta   90.00
_cell.angle_gamma   90.00
#
_symmetry.space_group_name_H-M   'P 1'
#
loop_
_entity.id
_entity.type
_entity.pdbx_description
1 polymer ?
#
loop_
_entity_poly.entity_id
_entity_poly.type
_entity_poly.pdbx_seq_one_letter_code
_entity_poly.pdbx_strand_id
1 'polypeptide(L)'
;MKFLAAIFSRQGFVILLLSAVLAACTVVVDDGPGPRPRPPRPEPQYCSKQYEPVCARRGGDRQTFANACLADRAGYRIVRD
;
A
#
# COMPACT_ATOMS: atom_id res chain seq x y z
N MET A 1 -58.53 -38.45 -10.52
CA MET A 1 -58.43 -36.98 -10.73
C MET A 1 -57.71 -36.20 -9.63
N LYS A 2 -57.65 -36.66 -8.36
CA LYS A 2 -56.95 -35.95 -7.25
C LYS A 2 -55.43 -36.22 -7.14
N PHE A 3 -54.96 -37.38 -7.60
CA PHE A 3 -53.53 -37.75 -7.52
C PHE A 3 -52.62 -36.97 -8.49
N LEU A 4 -53.13 -36.57 -9.65
CA LEU A 4 -52.36 -35.81 -10.65
C LEU A 4 -52.06 -34.38 -10.16
N ALA A 5 -53.01 -33.73 -9.48
CA ALA A 5 -52.82 -32.39 -8.92
C ALA A 5 -51.77 -32.36 -7.78
N ALA A 6 -51.70 -33.39 -6.95
CA ALA A 6 -50.70 -33.51 -5.88
C ALA A 6 -49.27 -33.74 -6.43
N ILE A 7 -49.15 -34.44 -7.56
CA ILE A 7 -47.87 -34.64 -8.25
C ILE A 7 -47.40 -33.33 -8.89
N PHE A 8 -48.28 -32.58 -9.57
CA PHE A 8 -47.94 -31.25 -10.10
C PHE A 8 -47.58 -30.25 -8.98
N SER A 9 -48.25 -30.32 -7.83
CA SER A 9 -47.94 -29.49 -6.65
C SER A 9 -46.59 -29.84 -6.02
N ARG A 10 -46.28 -31.13 -5.84
CA ARG A 10 -45.02 -31.59 -5.26
C ARG A 10 -43.82 -31.36 -6.19
N GLN A 11 -43.99 -31.57 -7.50
CA GLN A 11 -42.96 -31.28 -8.50
C GLN A 11 -42.71 -29.77 -8.62
N GLY A 12 -43.77 -28.94 -8.58
CA GLY A 12 -43.62 -27.49 -8.54
C GLY A 12 -42.83 -26.99 -7.33
N PHE A 13 -43.08 -27.59 -6.15
CA PHE A 13 -42.35 -27.24 -4.93
C PHE A 13 -40.87 -27.66 -5.00
N VAL A 14 -40.57 -28.82 -5.57
CA VAL A 14 -39.20 -29.28 -5.80
C VAL A 14 -38.46 -28.37 -6.80
N ILE A 15 -39.11 -27.97 -7.89
CA ILE A 15 -38.51 -27.06 -8.88
C ILE A 15 -38.22 -25.68 -8.27
N LEU A 16 -39.14 -25.13 -7.47
CA LEU A 16 -38.95 -23.86 -6.77
C LEU A 16 -37.82 -23.90 -5.73
N LEU A 17 -37.73 -25.00 -4.98
CA LEU A 17 -36.62 -25.19 -4.04
C LEU A 17 -35.29 -25.34 -4.76
N LEU A 18 -35.24 -26.12 -5.84
CA LEU A 18 -34.02 -26.35 -6.60
C LEU A 18 -33.51 -25.06 -7.25
N SER A 19 -34.41 -24.25 -7.83
CA SER A 19 -34.06 -22.96 -8.42
C SER A 19 -33.55 -21.97 -7.37
N ALA A 20 -34.18 -21.92 -6.19
CA ALA A 20 -33.74 -21.09 -5.08
C ALA A 20 -32.34 -21.48 -4.58
N VAL A 21 -32.04 -22.79 -4.49
CA VAL A 21 -30.71 -23.30 -4.10
C VAL A 21 -29.65 -22.97 -5.15
N LEU A 22 -29.96 -23.16 -6.44
CA LEU A 22 -29.05 -22.81 -7.54
C LEU A 22 -28.78 -21.31 -7.62
N ALA A 23 -29.75 -20.47 -7.21
CA ALA A 23 -29.61 -19.01 -7.18
C ALA A 23 -28.87 -18.49 -5.93
N ALA A 24 -28.59 -19.33 -4.93
CA ALA A 24 -28.08 -18.90 -3.62
C ALA A 24 -26.58 -18.53 -3.59
N CYS A 25 -25.87 -18.61 -4.72
CA CYS A 25 -24.46 -18.24 -4.79
C CYS A 25 -24.28 -16.70 -4.82
N THR A 26 -24.31 -16.04 -3.66
CA THR A 26 -23.89 -14.64 -3.53
C THR A 26 -22.42 -14.58 -3.14
N VAL A 27 -21.60 -13.89 -3.95
CA VAL A 27 -20.21 -13.59 -3.62
C VAL A 27 -20.17 -12.51 -2.55
N VAL A 28 -19.45 -12.76 -1.45
CA VAL A 28 -19.12 -11.72 -0.46
C VAL A 28 -17.99 -10.87 -1.04
N VAL A 29 -18.26 -9.58 -1.27
CA VAL A 29 -17.22 -8.60 -1.59
C VAL A 29 -16.70 -8.09 -0.25
N ASP A 30 -15.49 -8.48 0.12
CA ASP A 30 -14.78 -7.94 1.28
C ASP A 30 -14.15 -6.61 0.86
N ASP A 31 -14.84 -5.50 1.12
CA ASP A 31 -14.31 -4.13 0.95
C ASP A 31 -13.34 -3.84 2.10
N GLY A 32 -12.15 -4.46 2.04
CA GLY A 32 -11.08 -4.20 2.99
C GLY A 32 -10.67 -2.72 3.01
N PRO A 33 -10.07 -2.22 4.11
CA PRO A 33 -9.59 -0.85 4.18
C PRO A 33 -8.63 -0.58 3.03
N GLY A 34 -8.95 0.44 2.22
CA GLY A 34 -8.18 0.77 1.02
C GLY A 34 -6.69 1.02 1.27
N PRO A 35 -5.87 1.02 0.21
CA PRO A 35 -4.43 1.17 0.32
C PRO A 35 -4.04 2.42 1.11
N ARG A 36 -3.22 2.25 2.15
CA ARG A 36 -2.66 3.39 2.89
C ARG A 36 -1.82 4.26 1.94
N PRO A 37 -1.83 5.59 2.12
CA PRO A 37 -0.95 6.49 1.36
C PRO A 37 0.50 6.04 1.49
N ARG A 38 1.18 5.86 0.36
CA ARG A 38 2.62 5.57 0.36
C ARG A 38 3.36 6.81 0.88
N PRO A 39 4.31 6.68 1.81
CA PRO A 39 5.10 7.82 2.26
C PRO A 39 5.83 8.46 1.06
N PRO A 40 6.04 9.79 1.07
CA PRO A 40 6.77 10.48 0.02
C PRO A 40 8.13 9.80 -0.21
N ARG A 41 8.45 9.50 -1.47
CA ARG A 41 9.77 8.98 -1.81
C ARG A 41 10.79 10.10 -1.54
N PRO A 42 11.89 9.85 -0.82
CA PRO A 42 12.93 10.86 -0.66
C PRO A 42 13.39 11.30 -2.05
N GLU A 43 13.28 12.60 -2.32
CA GLU A 43 13.73 13.15 -3.60
C GLU A 43 15.25 12.91 -3.73
N PRO A 44 15.74 12.55 -4.93
CA PRO A 44 17.16 12.44 -5.16
C PRO A 44 17.81 13.82 -4.95
N GLN A 45 18.54 13.98 -3.85
CA GLN A 45 19.31 15.19 -3.59
C GLN A 45 20.60 15.17 -4.41
N TYR A 46 20.74 16.12 -5.33
CA TYR A 46 21.93 16.33 -6.14
C TYR A 46 22.79 17.43 -5.51
N CYS A 47 24.09 17.18 -5.40
CA CYS A 47 25.05 18.21 -5.02
C CYS A 47 25.76 18.76 -6.25
N SER A 48 26.01 20.07 -6.25
CA SER A 48 26.89 20.69 -7.22
C SER A 48 28.31 20.12 -7.11
N LYS A 49 29.07 20.22 -8.20
CA LYS A 49 30.49 19.85 -8.23
C LYS A 49 31.40 21.01 -7.79
N GLN A 50 30.83 22.08 -7.25
CA GLN A 50 31.58 23.24 -6.77
C GLN A 50 32.44 22.85 -5.57
N TYR A 51 33.69 23.30 -5.55
CA TYR A 51 34.62 23.06 -4.44
C TYR A 51 34.66 24.28 -3.52
N GLU A 52 34.02 24.15 -2.35
CA GLU A 52 33.93 25.15 -1.28
C GLU A 52 34.06 24.40 0.06
N PRO A 53 35.28 24.01 0.45
CA PRO A 53 35.46 22.99 1.47
C PRO A 53 34.98 23.44 2.84
N VAL A 54 34.34 22.53 3.57
CA VAL A 54 33.85 22.76 4.93
C VAL A 54 34.31 21.66 5.87
N CYS A 55 34.62 22.03 7.12
CA CYS A 55 34.83 21.07 8.20
C CYS A 55 33.48 20.71 8.83
N ALA A 56 33.17 19.43 8.93
CA ALA A 56 31.91 18.95 9.49
C ALA A 56 32.13 17.79 10.45
N ARG A 57 31.18 17.58 11.37
CA ARG A 57 31.25 16.59 12.44
C ARG A 57 29.98 15.73 12.50
N ARG A 58 30.16 14.43 12.77
CA ARG A 58 29.10 13.48 13.08
C ARG A 58 29.52 12.63 14.28
N GLY A 59 28.94 12.89 15.45
CA GLY A 59 29.33 12.19 16.69
C GLY A 59 30.78 12.50 17.07
N GLY A 60 31.64 11.48 17.16
CA GLY A 60 33.08 11.62 17.41
C GLY A 60 33.91 11.98 16.16
N ASP A 61 33.38 11.73 14.96
CA ASP A 61 34.12 11.92 13.71
C ASP A 61 34.07 13.36 13.21
N ARG A 62 35.23 13.86 12.77
CA ARG A 62 35.41 15.16 12.13
C ARG A 62 36.13 14.96 10.80
N GLN A 63 35.55 15.48 9.72
CA GLN A 63 36.06 15.33 8.36
C GLN A 63 35.82 16.60 7.54
N THR A 64 36.72 16.87 6.59
CA THR A 64 36.55 17.93 5.59
C THR A 64 35.80 17.38 4.37
N PHE A 65 34.74 18.06 3.96
CA PHE A 65 33.97 17.76 2.75
C PHE A 65 34.27 18.78 1.67
N ALA A 66 34.18 18.37 0.40
CA ALA A 66 34.42 19.23 -0.75
C ALA A 66 33.43 20.42 -0.84
N ASN A 67 32.22 20.28 -0.30
CA ASN A 67 31.27 21.37 -0.10
C ASN A 67 30.21 21.06 0.97
N ALA A 68 29.42 22.07 1.35
CA ALA A 68 28.36 21.98 2.35
C ALA A 68 27.26 20.95 2.01
N CYS A 69 26.86 20.87 0.74
CA CYS A 69 25.85 19.90 0.30
C CYS A 69 26.32 18.46 0.52
N LEU A 70 27.58 18.16 0.22
CA LEU A 70 28.14 16.82 0.41
C LEU A 70 28.24 16.44 1.89
N ALA A 71 28.54 17.40 2.77
CA ALA A 71 28.52 17.19 4.22
C ALA A 71 27.09 16.86 4.71
N ASP A 72 26.10 17.66 4.29
CA ASP A 72 24.70 17.47 4.69
C ASP A 72 24.13 16.15 4.17
N ARG A 73 24.40 15.80 2.91
CA ARG A 73 24.03 14.51 2.30
C ARG A 73 24.66 13.32 3.03
N ALA A 74 25.87 13.48 3.57
CA ALA A 74 26.55 12.47 4.37
C ALA A 74 26.07 12.45 5.85
N GLY A 75 25.19 13.36 6.25
CA GLY A 75 24.67 13.48 7.61
C GLY A 75 25.64 14.12 8.60
N TYR A 76 26.57 14.94 8.13
CA TYR A 76 27.51 15.69 8.96
C TYR A 76 27.01 17.12 9.17
N ARG A 77 27.22 17.67 10.38
CA ARG A 77 26.94 19.08 10.66
C ARG A 77 28.19 19.92 10.57
N ILE A 78 28.12 21.03 9.82
CA ILE A 78 29.24 21.97 9.63
C ILE A 78 29.60 22.61 10.98
N VAL A 79 30.88 22.62 11.30
CA VAL A 79 31.41 23.26 12.51
C VAL A 79 31.91 24.65 12.16
N ARG A 80 31.58 25.65 13.00
CA ARG A 80 32.17 26.99 12.97
C ARG A 80 33.04 27.10 14.21
N ASP A 81 34.33 26.87 14.05
CA ASP A 81 35.35 27.12 15.08
C ASP A 81 35.79 28.60 15.00
#